data_AF-A0A4E0QNF6-F1
#
_entry.id   AF-A0A4E0QNF6-F1
#
_cell.length_a   1.000
_cell.length_b   1.000
_cell.length_c   1.000
_cell.angle_alpha   90.00
_cell.angle_beta   90.00
_cell.angle_gamma   90.00
#
_symmetry.space_group_name_H-M   'P 1'
#
loop_
_entity.id
_entity.type
_entity.pdbx_description
1 polymer ?
#
loop_
_entity_poly.entity_id
_entity_poly.type
_entity_poly.pdbx_seq_one_letter_code
_entity_poly.pdbx_strand_id
1 'polypeptide(L)'
;MAKKKEAVRCYVVVVSDGARGLPRGTLPQVRQQECRAGLACLGIDEVQFWEYPDGAVPLSGDILHDYRRIVAELKPTIILLPNPQESHSDHRRVTRGVLNALEEQWQGHLLFYETVHPATVINHVVDITSTFDKKLQAIQEHKSQLRNFDFATHVQTLARLRGLHANAERAEASGCGAVMQADQNAAVNVLARLHDKELHRWLPFSRVKQILLERCRQADETAHPVV
;
A
#
# COMPACT_ATOMS: atom_id res chain seq x y z
N MET A 1 12.73 29.21 13.85
CA MET A 1 13.61 28.10 14.28
C MET A 1 13.38 26.92 13.34
N ALA A 2 14.37 26.55 12.52
CA ALA A 2 14.25 25.39 11.64
C ALA A 2 14.20 24.12 12.51
N LYS A 3 13.09 23.37 12.45
CA LYS A 3 13.01 22.05 13.09
C LYS A 3 14.15 21.19 12.54
N LYS A 4 15.03 20.72 13.42
CA LYS A 4 16.04 19.70 13.12
C LYS A 4 15.29 18.53 12.48
N LYS A 5 15.52 18.23 11.20
CA LYS A 5 15.00 17.02 10.57
C LYS A 5 15.67 15.85 11.28
N GLU A 6 14.94 15.16 12.15
CA GLU A 6 15.36 13.85 12.62
C GLU A 6 15.55 12.94 11.41
N ALA A 7 16.66 12.19 11.39
CA ALA A 7 16.91 11.21 10.35
C ALA A 7 15.93 10.06 10.53
N VAL A 8 14.83 10.08 9.79
CA VAL A 8 13.86 8.99 9.75
C VAL A 8 14.45 7.87 8.88
N ARG A 9 14.69 6.71 9.48
CA ARG A 9 15.13 5.50 8.75
C ARG A 9 13.96 4.99 7.91
N CYS A 10 14.20 4.75 6.62
CA CYS A 10 13.23 4.22 5.69
C CYS A 10 13.70 2.86 5.17
N TYR A 11 12.82 1.87 5.19
CA TYR A 11 13.09 0.52 4.70
C TYR A 11 12.05 0.14 3.66
N VAL A 12 12.49 -0.41 2.53
CA VAL A 12 11.61 -0.76 1.41
C VAL A 12 11.55 -2.27 1.24
N VAL A 13 10.33 -2.81 1.11
CA VAL A 13 10.12 -4.20 0.72
C VAL A 13 9.46 -4.22 -0.66
N VAL A 14 10.14 -4.87 -1.61
CA VAL A 14 9.60 -5.15 -2.94
C VAL A 14 9.09 -6.59 -2.94
N VAL A 15 7.76 -6.75 -2.96
CA VAL A 15 7.11 -8.04 -2.74
C VAL A 15 7.25 -8.96 -3.95
N SER A 16 6.93 -8.50 -5.16
CA SER A 16 6.99 -9.31 -6.37
C SER A 16 8.23 -9.05 -7.23
N ASP A 17 8.56 -10.01 -8.09
CA ASP A 17 9.67 -9.90 -9.05
C ASP A 17 9.40 -8.90 -10.20
N GLY A 18 8.14 -8.48 -10.38
CA GLY A 18 7.72 -7.59 -11.46
C GLY A 18 7.99 -8.16 -12.87
N ALA A 19 8.14 -9.47 -13.05
CA ALA A 19 8.61 -10.02 -14.33
C ALA A 19 7.65 -9.76 -15.51
N ARG A 20 6.33 -9.61 -15.27
CA ARG A 20 5.34 -9.43 -16.33
C ARG A 20 5.26 -8.00 -16.87
N GLY A 21 5.75 -7.03 -16.10
CA GLY A 21 5.86 -5.63 -16.55
C GLY A 21 7.12 -5.32 -17.36
N LEU A 22 7.95 -6.32 -17.68
CA LEU A 22 9.17 -6.13 -18.44
C LEU A 22 8.95 -6.26 -19.96
N PRO A 23 9.67 -5.48 -20.79
CA PRO A 23 9.75 -5.75 -22.22
C PRO A 23 10.26 -7.18 -22.48
N ARG A 24 9.72 -7.85 -23.50
CA ARG A 24 10.16 -9.22 -23.87
C ARG A 24 11.68 -9.27 -24.03
N GLY A 25 12.30 -10.32 -23.47
CA GLY A 25 13.74 -10.52 -23.52
C GLY A 25 14.55 -9.72 -22.48
N THR A 26 13.90 -8.92 -21.63
CA THR A 26 14.57 -8.25 -20.51
C THR A 26 14.68 -9.21 -19.33
N LEU A 27 15.87 -9.29 -18.75
CA LEU A 27 16.12 -10.09 -17.55
C LEU A 27 15.44 -9.47 -16.31
N PRO A 28 14.72 -10.24 -15.47
CA PRO A 28 14.07 -9.75 -14.25
C PRO A 28 14.99 -8.95 -13.32
N GLN A 29 16.28 -9.29 -13.28
CA GLN A 29 17.31 -8.62 -12.46
C GLN A 29 17.45 -7.12 -12.78
N VAL A 30 17.07 -6.68 -13.98
CA VAL A 30 17.06 -5.25 -14.34
C VAL A 30 16.12 -4.47 -13.41
N ARG A 31 14.95 -5.00 -13.04
CA ARG A 31 14.01 -4.36 -12.11
C ARG A 31 14.66 -4.04 -10.77
N GLN A 32 15.40 -5.01 -10.26
CA GLN A 32 16.10 -4.93 -8.98
C GLN A 32 17.20 -3.87 -9.02
N GLN A 33 17.96 -3.79 -10.12
CA GLN A 33 19.02 -2.79 -10.31
C GLN A 33 18.42 -1.38 -10.41
N GLU A 34 17.39 -1.21 -11.24
CA GLU A 34 16.69 0.07 -11.40
C GLU A 34 16.04 0.54 -10.09
N CYS A 35 15.43 -0.37 -9.33
CA CYS A 35 14.88 -0.06 -8.01
C CYS A 35 15.96 0.42 -7.04
N ARG A 36 17.11 -0.25 -6.97
CA ARG A 36 18.23 0.22 -6.11
C ARG A 36 18.76 1.58 -6.55
N ALA A 37 18.91 1.81 -7.86
CA ALA A 37 19.35 3.10 -8.38
C ALA A 37 18.35 4.22 -8.03
N GLY A 38 17.05 3.96 -8.20
CA GLY A 38 16.00 4.92 -7.84
C GLY A 38 15.95 5.22 -6.34
N LEU A 39 16.09 4.19 -5.48
CA LEU A 39 16.16 4.37 -4.03
C LEU A 39 17.40 5.15 -3.59
N ALA A 40 18.54 4.97 -4.25
CA ALA A 40 19.75 5.74 -4.01
C ALA A 40 19.54 7.25 -4.28
N CYS A 41 18.75 7.63 -5.29
CA CYS A 41 18.37 9.04 -5.52
C CYS A 41 17.59 9.65 -4.33
N LEU A 42 16.89 8.81 -3.58
CA LEU A 42 16.12 9.19 -2.37
C LEU A 42 16.95 9.11 -1.09
N GLY A 43 18.19 8.60 -1.15
CA GLY A 43 19.02 8.34 0.02
C GLY A 43 18.53 7.15 0.85
N ILE A 44 17.92 6.15 0.20
CA ILE A 44 17.43 4.92 0.83
C ILE A 44 18.33 3.76 0.39
N ASP A 45 19.06 3.18 1.33
CA ASP A 45 19.97 2.06 1.06
C ASP A 45 19.39 0.70 1.46
N GLU A 46 18.27 0.70 2.20
CA GLU A 46 17.70 -0.49 2.80
C GLU A 46 16.50 -1.00 2.00
N VAL A 47 16.72 -2.08 1.25
CA VAL A 47 15.68 -2.72 0.45
C VAL A 47 15.79 -4.25 0.50
N GLN A 48 14.65 -4.92 0.64
CA GLN A 48 14.52 -6.37 0.48
C GLN A 48 13.63 -6.71 -0.71
N PHE A 49 14.03 -7.71 -1.49
CA PHE A 49 13.24 -8.27 -2.58
C PHE A 49 12.79 -9.67 -2.17
N TRP A 50 11.48 -9.94 -2.20
CA TRP A 50 10.92 -11.25 -1.82
C TRP A 50 10.61 -12.16 -3.00
N GLU A 51 10.64 -11.61 -4.23
CA GLU A 51 10.56 -12.38 -5.47
C GLU A 51 9.29 -13.24 -5.60
N TYR A 52 8.19 -12.85 -4.94
CA TYR A 52 6.89 -13.48 -5.16
C TYR A 52 6.45 -13.28 -6.64
N PRO A 53 5.68 -14.21 -7.22
CA PRO A 53 5.35 -14.13 -8.65
C PRO A 53 4.50 -12.90 -9.00
N ASP A 54 4.95 -12.11 -9.99
CA ASP A 54 4.21 -10.96 -10.50
C ASP A 54 2.83 -11.35 -11.08
N GLY A 55 1.81 -10.58 -10.71
CA GLY A 55 0.40 -10.81 -10.99
C GLY A 55 -0.24 -11.92 -10.15
N ALA A 56 0.47 -12.48 -9.16
CA ALA A 56 0.00 -13.60 -8.37
C ALA A 56 0.50 -13.57 -6.90
N VAL A 57 0.72 -12.38 -6.32
CA VAL A 57 1.08 -12.23 -4.90
C VAL A 57 0.12 -13.02 -3.99
N PRO A 58 0.60 -13.98 -3.18
CA PRO A 58 -0.27 -14.79 -2.31
C PRO A 58 -0.98 -13.96 -1.25
N LEU A 59 -2.12 -14.46 -0.76
CA LEU A 59 -2.88 -13.87 0.37
C LEU A 59 -2.86 -14.75 1.63
N SER A 60 -2.15 -15.89 1.56
CA SER A 60 -2.06 -16.90 2.60
C SER A 60 -0.72 -17.63 2.50
N GLY A 61 -0.40 -18.42 3.52
CA GLY A 61 0.85 -19.19 3.58
C GLY A 61 2.05 -18.33 4.02
N ASP A 62 3.20 -18.60 3.41
CA ASP A 62 4.50 -18.05 3.82
C ASP A 62 4.56 -16.53 3.80
N ILE A 63 3.86 -15.88 2.86
CA ILE A 63 3.84 -14.42 2.76
C ILE A 63 3.32 -13.73 4.03
N LEU A 64 2.37 -14.37 4.75
CA LEU A 64 1.87 -13.82 6.01
C LEU A 64 2.94 -13.90 7.11
N HIS A 65 3.78 -14.93 7.07
CA HIS A 65 4.93 -15.04 7.97
C HIS A 65 5.99 -14.00 7.63
N ASP A 66 6.27 -13.76 6.34
CA ASP A 66 7.21 -12.72 5.91
C ASP A 66 6.79 -11.31 6.35
N TYR A 67 5.49 -10.97 6.21
CA TYR A 67 4.97 -9.68 6.70
C TYR A 67 5.14 -9.53 8.22
N ARG A 68 4.82 -10.57 9.00
CA ARG A 68 4.99 -10.53 10.47
C ARG A 68 6.46 -10.45 10.86
N ARG A 69 7.30 -11.23 10.20
CA ARG A 69 8.74 -11.28 10.44
C ARG A 69 9.37 -9.92 10.21
N ILE A 70 9.15 -9.29 9.05
CA ILE A 70 9.79 -8.00 8.73
C ILE A 70 9.32 -6.88 9.67
N VAL A 71 8.04 -6.89 10.08
CA VAL A 71 7.51 -5.92 11.06
C VAL A 71 8.09 -6.15 12.45
N ALA A 72 8.27 -7.41 12.87
CA ALA A 72 8.90 -7.73 14.15
C ALA A 72 10.39 -7.36 14.19
N GLU A 73 11.11 -7.56 13.08
CA GLU A 73 12.53 -7.22 12.91
C GLU A 73 12.74 -5.70 12.90
N LEU A 74 11.97 -4.96 12.09
CA LEU A 74 12.17 -3.53 11.89
C LEU A 74 11.47 -2.65 12.93
N LYS A 75 10.41 -3.16 13.57
CA LYS A 75 9.54 -2.43 14.51
C LYS A 75 9.13 -1.05 13.98
N PRO A 76 8.54 -0.97 12.77
CA PRO A 76 8.18 0.31 12.16
C PRO A 76 7.10 1.01 12.99
N THR A 77 7.14 2.34 13.02
CA THR A 77 6.06 3.18 13.57
C THR A 77 5.06 3.61 12.49
N ILE A 78 5.47 3.59 11.23
CA ILE A 78 4.67 3.92 10.05
C ILE A 78 4.92 2.85 8.98
N ILE A 79 3.84 2.36 8.37
CA ILE A 79 3.89 1.48 7.19
C ILE A 79 3.16 2.18 6.04
N LEU A 80 3.86 2.35 4.92
CA LEU A 80 3.30 2.89 3.67
C LEU A 80 2.86 1.72 2.78
N LEU A 81 1.62 1.76 2.28
CA LEU A 81 1.06 0.71 1.41
C LEU A 81 0.36 1.31 0.19
N PRO A 82 0.24 0.57 -0.93
CA PRO A 82 -0.63 1.00 -2.02
C PRO A 82 -2.09 1.19 -1.56
N ASN A 83 -2.80 2.11 -2.18
CA ASN A 83 -4.23 2.31 -1.91
C ASN A 83 -5.05 1.00 -2.06
N PRO A 84 -5.92 0.64 -1.08
CA PRO A 84 -6.79 -0.53 -1.17
C PRO A 84 -7.72 -0.54 -2.40
N GLN A 85 -8.02 0.64 -2.96
CA GLN A 85 -8.88 0.82 -4.13
C GLN A 85 -8.12 0.84 -5.46
N GLU A 86 -6.83 0.48 -5.48
CA GLU A 86 -6.02 0.56 -6.68
C GLU A 86 -6.46 -0.43 -7.78
N SER A 87 -6.28 -0.07 -9.04
CA SER A 87 -6.69 -0.90 -10.18
C SER A 87 -5.84 -2.17 -10.33
N HIS A 88 -4.56 -2.14 -9.95
CA HIS A 88 -3.65 -3.27 -10.07
C HIS A 88 -3.93 -4.33 -8.99
N SER A 89 -4.10 -5.58 -9.39
CA SER A 89 -4.43 -6.67 -8.46
C SER A 89 -3.39 -6.85 -7.37
N ASP A 90 -2.11 -6.79 -7.73
CA ASP A 90 -1.03 -7.03 -6.76
C ASP A 90 -0.90 -5.92 -5.73
N HIS A 91 -1.20 -4.66 -6.10
CA HIS A 91 -1.25 -3.56 -5.15
C HIS A 91 -2.31 -3.84 -4.07
N ARG A 92 -3.51 -4.25 -4.49
CA ARG A 92 -4.58 -4.66 -3.57
C ARG A 92 -4.20 -5.89 -2.73
N ARG A 93 -3.49 -6.86 -3.31
CA ARG A 93 -3.08 -8.09 -2.62
C ARG A 93 -2.01 -7.84 -1.56
N VAL A 94 -1.00 -7.02 -1.84
CA VAL A 94 0.00 -6.60 -0.85
C VAL A 94 -0.69 -5.91 0.32
N THR A 95 -1.53 -4.91 0.04
CA THR A 95 -2.25 -4.19 1.09
C THR A 95 -3.15 -5.11 1.93
N ARG A 96 -3.92 -5.99 1.30
CA ARG A 96 -4.77 -6.97 2.01
C ARG A 96 -3.94 -7.97 2.83
N GLY A 97 -2.82 -8.44 2.28
CA GLY A 97 -1.91 -9.37 2.93
C GLY A 97 -1.29 -8.79 4.20
N VAL A 98 -0.79 -7.55 4.13
CA VAL A 98 -0.24 -6.83 5.29
C VAL A 98 -1.31 -6.62 6.36
N LEU A 99 -2.50 -6.14 5.99
CA LEU A 99 -3.60 -5.93 6.93
C LEU A 99 -4.00 -7.23 7.63
N ASN A 100 -4.12 -8.34 6.89
CA ASN A 100 -4.45 -9.66 7.44
C ASN A 100 -3.33 -10.20 8.34
N ALA A 101 -2.06 -10.01 7.96
CA ALA A 101 -0.93 -10.52 8.72
C ALA A 101 -0.76 -9.81 10.06
N LEU A 102 -1.06 -8.50 10.11
CA LEU A 102 -0.77 -7.62 11.24
C LEU A 102 -2.00 -7.28 12.10
N GLU A 103 -3.18 -7.78 11.75
CA GLU A 103 -4.40 -7.58 12.53
C GLU A 103 -4.18 -7.99 13.99
N GLU A 104 -4.44 -7.07 14.92
CA GLU A 104 -4.20 -7.22 16.38
C GLU A 104 -2.74 -7.49 16.80
N GLN A 105 -1.80 -7.65 15.85
CA GLN A 105 -0.39 -7.98 16.12
C GLN A 105 0.54 -6.76 16.09
N TRP A 106 0.12 -5.65 15.48
CA TRP A 106 0.94 -4.44 15.36
C TRP A 106 0.12 -3.17 15.60
N GLN A 107 0.80 -2.16 16.15
CA GLN A 107 0.22 -0.83 16.39
C GLN A 107 1.15 0.24 15.81
N GLY A 108 0.56 1.17 15.07
CA GLY A 108 1.27 2.29 14.43
C GLY A 108 0.39 2.94 13.38
N HIS A 109 1.02 3.74 12.50
CA HIS A 109 0.30 4.45 11.44
C HIS A 109 0.38 3.71 10.11
N LEU A 110 -0.78 3.45 9.51
CA LEU A 110 -0.89 3.00 8.13
C LEU A 110 -1.23 4.20 7.24
N LEU A 111 -0.40 4.43 6.22
CA LEU A 111 -0.67 5.44 5.19
C LEU A 111 -0.76 4.75 3.84
N PHE A 112 -1.83 5.04 3.11
CA PHE A 112 -2.02 4.48 1.78
C PHE A 112 -1.68 5.49 0.69
N TYR A 113 -0.64 5.21 -0.08
CA TYR A 113 -0.16 6.11 -1.13
C TYR A 113 -0.83 5.85 -2.48
N GLU A 114 -0.87 6.89 -3.30
CA GLU A 114 -1.31 6.83 -4.69
C GLU A 114 -0.23 6.22 -5.58
N THR A 115 -0.62 5.34 -6.51
CA THR A 115 0.28 4.84 -7.55
C THR A 115 -0.02 5.48 -8.90
N VAL A 116 -1.00 4.96 -9.65
CA VAL A 116 -1.35 5.45 -10.99
C VAL A 116 -2.73 6.09 -11.05
N HIS A 117 -3.59 5.86 -10.07
CA HIS A 117 -4.89 6.51 -9.99
C HIS A 117 -4.91 7.53 -8.84
N PRO A 118 -5.45 8.74 -9.08
CA PRO A 118 -5.76 9.64 -8.00
C PRO A 118 -6.76 8.98 -7.04
N ALA A 119 -6.42 8.93 -5.76
CA ALA A 119 -7.32 8.48 -4.71
C ALA A 119 -8.56 9.39 -4.66
N THR A 120 -9.71 8.76 -4.50
CA THR A 120 -11.02 9.42 -4.38
C THR A 120 -11.19 10.12 -3.03
N VAL A 121 -10.56 9.57 -1.98
CA VAL A 121 -10.59 10.11 -0.62
C VAL A 121 -9.16 10.31 -0.15
N ILE A 122 -8.87 11.55 0.26
CA ILE A 122 -7.56 11.97 0.79
C ILE A 122 -7.80 12.71 2.09
N ASN A 123 -7.00 12.39 3.09
CA ASN A 123 -7.01 13.08 4.37
C ASN A 123 -5.62 13.51 4.84
N HIS A 124 -4.57 13.20 4.08
CA HIS A 124 -3.20 13.54 4.41
C HIS A 124 -2.45 13.90 3.13
N VAL A 125 -1.83 15.08 3.13
CA VAL A 125 -1.07 15.60 2.00
C VAL A 125 0.27 16.10 2.50
N VAL A 126 1.34 15.72 1.81
CA VAL A 126 2.71 16.12 2.12
C VAL A 126 3.19 17.06 1.02
N ASP A 127 3.60 18.28 1.38
CA ASP A 127 4.32 19.14 0.45
C ASP A 127 5.69 18.54 0.15
N ILE A 128 5.88 18.18 -1.12
CA ILE A 128 7.13 17.62 -1.63
C ILE A 128 7.82 18.57 -2.60
N THR A 129 7.42 19.84 -2.68
CA THR A 129 7.92 20.83 -3.65
C THR A 129 9.45 20.87 -3.64
N SER A 130 10.06 21.00 -2.46
CA SER A 130 11.52 21.07 -2.31
C SER A 130 12.28 19.77 -2.59
N THR A 131 11.58 18.62 -2.63
CA THR A 131 12.18 17.30 -2.81
C THR A 131 11.71 16.59 -4.08
N PHE A 132 10.82 17.20 -4.86
CA PHE A 132 10.21 16.56 -6.01
C PHE A 132 11.24 16.16 -7.06
N ASP A 133 12.28 16.96 -7.27
CA ASP A 133 13.29 16.65 -8.28
C ASP A 133 14.03 15.33 -7.97
N LYS A 134 14.23 15.01 -6.68
CA LYS A 134 14.77 13.70 -6.26
C LYS A 134 13.80 12.56 -6.57
N LYS A 135 12.49 12.78 -6.36
CA LYS A 135 11.45 11.82 -6.74
C LYS A 135 11.46 11.58 -8.25
N LEU A 136 11.58 12.64 -9.04
CA LEU A 136 11.61 12.53 -10.50
C LEU A 136 12.85 11.76 -10.97
N GLN A 137 14.03 12.05 -10.41
CA GLN A 137 15.26 11.30 -10.67
C GLN A 137 15.08 9.81 -10.32
N ALA A 138 14.49 9.50 -9.16
CA ALA A 138 14.24 8.12 -8.75
C ALA A 138 13.35 7.37 -9.76
N ILE A 139 12.28 8.02 -10.25
CA ILE A 139 11.40 7.45 -11.28
C ILE A 139 12.14 7.24 -12.60
N GLN A 140 13.04 8.16 -12.97
CA GLN A 140 13.83 8.10 -14.20
C GLN A 140 14.82 6.93 -14.24
N GLU A 141 15.20 6.35 -13.10
CA GLU A 141 16.04 5.14 -13.08
C GLU A 141 15.31 3.87 -13.52
N HIS A 142 13.97 3.86 -13.53
CA HIS A 142 13.16 2.74 -14.02
C HIS A 142 13.04 2.72 -15.56
N LYS A 143 14.19 2.74 -16.23
CA LYS A 143 14.32 2.89 -17.70
C LYS A 143 13.56 1.80 -18.46
N SER A 144 13.57 0.57 -17.98
CA SER A 144 12.83 -0.55 -18.58
C SER A 144 11.32 -0.31 -18.58
N GLN A 145 10.81 0.37 -17.55
CA GLN A 145 9.38 0.65 -17.36
C GLN A 145 8.96 1.88 -18.16
N LEU A 146 9.81 2.90 -18.20
CA LEU A 146 9.56 4.15 -18.92
C LEU A 146 9.44 3.97 -20.43
N ARG A 147 9.93 2.85 -20.99
CA ARG A 147 9.71 2.48 -22.40
C ARG A 147 8.25 2.18 -22.72
N ASN A 148 7.48 1.70 -21.75
CA ASN A 148 6.10 1.28 -21.93
C ASN A 148 5.12 2.37 -21.49
N PHE A 149 5.45 3.12 -20.43
CA PHE A 149 4.58 4.14 -19.85
C PHE A 149 5.39 5.34 -19.37
N ASP A 150 4.93 6.55 -19.68
CA ASP A 150 5.55 7.79 -19.23
C ASP A 150 5.18 8.10 -17.76
N PHE A 151 5.78 7.34 -16.84
CA PHE A 151 5.59 7.55 -15.41
C PHE A 151 6.15 8.88 -14.90
N ALA A 152 7.11 9.49 -15.62
CA ALA A 152 7.69 10.78 -15.26
C ALA A 152 6.66 11.91 -15.41
N THR A 153 5.98 11.99 -16.55
CA THR A 153 4.88 12.95 -16.74
C THR A 153 3.69 12.64 -15.83
N HIS A 154 3.38 11.36 -15.64
CA HIS A 154 2.29 10.94 -14.77
C HIS A 154 2.49 11.41 -13.32
N VAL A 155 3.66 11.14 -12.73
CA VAL A 155 3.95 11.51 -11.34
C VAL A 155 3.99 13.02 -11.13
N GLN A 156 4.45 13.77 -12.14
CA GLN A 156 4.43 15.23 -12.12
C GLN A 156 3.01 15.79 -12.16
N THR A 157 2.15 15.20 -12.99
CA THR A 157 0.73 15.58 -13.09
C THR A 157 0.01 15.33 -11.77
N LEU A 158 0.18 14.15 -11.19
CA LEU A 158 -0.43 13.80 -9.91
C LEU A 158 0.06 14.73 -8.79
N ALA A 159 1.36 15.02 -8.73
CA ALA A 159 1.91 15.88 -7.69
C ALA A 159 1.41 17.32 -7.78
N ARG A 160 1.25 17.85 -9.00
CA ARG A 160 0.65 19.18 -9.23
C ARG A 160 -0.83 19.21 -8.84
N LEU A 161 -1.59 18.18 -9.21
CA LEU A 161 -2.99 18.05 -8.80
C LEU A 161 -3.15 18.15 -7.29
N ARG A 162 -2.27 17.48 -6.52
CA ARG A 162 -2.30 17.55 -5.05
C ARG A 162 -1.73 18.85 -4.49
N GLY A 163 -0.74 19.45 -5.15
CA GLY A 163 -0.23 20.78 -4.81
C GLY A 163 -1.34 21.83 -4.78
N LEU A 164 -2.22 21.83 -5.79
CA LEU A 164 -3.39 22.72 -5.85
C LEU A 164 -4.32 22.57 -4.64
N HIS A 165 -4.51 21.36 -4.12
CA HIS A 165 -5.34 21.12 -2.94
C HIS A 165 -4.67 21.53 -1.62
N ALA A 166 -3.34 21.59 -1.58
CA ALA A 166 -2.55 21.84 -0.37
C ALA A 166 -1.88 23.23 -0.35
N ASN A 167 -2.20 24.10 -1.31
CA ASN A 167 -1.54 25.40 -1.50
C ASN A 167 -0.01 25.28 -1.61
N ALA A 168 0.45 24.27 -2.36
CA ALA A 168 1.86 24.00 -2.65
C ALA A 168 2.04 23.82 -4.18
N GLU A 169 3.27 23.95 -4.71
CA GLU A 169 3.49 23.69 -6.14
C GLU A 169 3.32 22.20 -6.45
N ARG A 170 3.84 21.33 -5.57
CA ARG A 170 3.80 19.87 -5.73
C ARG A 170 3.60 19.20 -4.38
N ALA A 171 2.66 18.27 -4.30
CA ALA A 171 2.40 17.50 -3.08
C ALA A 171 2.14 16.02 -3.38
N GLU A 172 2.35 15.17 -2.40
CA GLU A 172 1.90 13.77 -2.41
C GLU A 172 0.69 13.62 -1.51
N ALA A 173 -0.33 12.93 -1.98
CA ALA A 173 -1.43 12.54 -1.13
C ALA A 173 -1.25 11.11 -0.66
N SER A 174 -1.50 10.91 0.62
CA SER A 174 -1.81 9.60 1.17
C SER A 174 -3.25 9.65 1.67
N GLY A 175 -4.06 8.70 1.22
CA GLY A 175 -5.39 8.49 1.75
C GLY A 175 -5.30 7.68 3.02
N CYS A 176 -5.84 8.21 4.10
CA CYS A 176 -6.23 7.46 5.28
C CYS A 176 -7.72 7.79 5.52
N GLY A 177 -8.52 6.81 5.91
CA GLY A 177 -9.82 7.09 6.50
C GLY A 177 -9.60 7.12 8.00
N ALA A 178 -9.13 8.26 8.52
CA ALA A 178 -8.80 8.49 9.93
C ALA A 178 -7.57 7.72 10.45
N VAL A 179 -6.85 8.28 11.43
CA VAL A 179 -5.97 7.50 12.31
C VAL A 179 -6.73 6.26 12.75
N MET A 180 -6.46 5.11 12.14
CA MET A 180 -7.28 3.92 12.36
C MET A 180 -6.85 3.26 13.66
N GLN A 181 -7.49 3.61 14.76
CA GLN A 181 -7.66 2.62 15.83
C GLN A 181 -8.35 1.39 15.22
N ALA A 182 -7.91 0.18 15.61
CA ALA A 182 -8.32 -1.10 15.03
C ALA A 182 -9.85 -1.20 14.80
N ASP A 183 -10.61 -0.61 15.71
CA ASP A 183 -12.07 -0.60 15.78
C ASP A 183 -12.73 0.14 14.60
N GLN A 184 -12.11 1.23 14.11
CA GLN A 184 -12.58 1.95 12.93
C GLN A 184 -12.23 1.21 11.63
N ASN A 185 -11.16 0.40 11.64
CA ASN A 185 -10.72 -0.41 10.49
C ASN A 185 -11.71 -1.53 10.21
N ALA A 186 -12.27 -2.11 11.27
CA ALA A 186 -13.40 -3.01 11.19
C ALA A 186 -14.65 -2.33 10.59
N ALA A 187 -14.98 -1.10 11.03
CA ALA A 187 -16.24 -0.44 10.65
C ALA A 187 -16.29 0.10 9.21
N VAL A 188 -15.20 0.70 8.70
CA VAL A 188 -15.17 1.26 7.34
C VAL A 188 -15.09 0.15 6.29
N ASN A 189 -14.36 -0.93 6.57
CA ASN A 189 -14.32 -2.10 5.69
C ASN A 189 -15.68 -2.82 5.59
N VAL A 190 -16.49 -2.74 6.63
CA VAL A 190 -17.83 -3.34 6.69
C VAL A 190 -18.82 -2.64 5.75
N LEU A 191 -18.91 -1.32 5.81
CA LEU A 191 -19.86 -0.54 5.00
C LEU A 191 -19.52 -0.55 3.51
N ALA A 192 -18.22 -0.48 3.18
CA ALA A 192 -17.76 -0.46 1.80
C ALA A 192 -17.83 -1.84 1.09
N ARG A 193 -18.09 -2.93 1.83
CA ARG A 193 -17.99 -4.31 1.33
C ARG A 193 -19.23 -5.16 1.56
N LEU A 194 -20.37 -4.54 1.92
CA LEU A 194 -21.66 -5.20 2.17
C LEU A 194 -22.17 -6.06 0.99
N HIS A 195 -21.65 -5.82 -0.23
CA HIS A 195 -22.09 -6.50 -1.46
C HIS A 195 -20.96 -7.22 -2.22
N ASP A 196 -19.78 -7.38 -1.61
CA ASP A 196 -18.65 -8.04 -2.26
C ASP A 196 -18.80 -9.58 -2.20
N LYS A 197 -19.06 -10.17 -3.38
CA LYS A 197 -19.36 -11.61 -3.55
C LYS A 197 -18.15 -12.52 -3.28
N GLU A 198 -16.94 -11.99 -3.17
CA GLU A 198 -15.72 -12.77 -2.90
C GLU A 198 -15.48 -13.05 -1.40
N LEU A 199 -16.30 -12.49 -0.50
CA LEU A 199 -16.14 -12.63 0.96
C LEU A 199 -16.54 -14.00 1.54
N HIS A 200 -17.25 -14.85 0.79
CA HIS A 200 -18.00 -15.95 1.40
C HIS A 200 -17.22 -17.21 1.79
N ARG A 201 -15.89 -17.31 1.61
CA ARG A 201 -15.23 -18.60 1.85
C ARG A 201 -13.99 -18.65 2.73
N TRP A 202 -13.23 -17.57 2.94
CA TRP A 202 -11.91 -17.71 3.60
C TRP A 202 -11.45 -16.48 4.39
N LEU A 203 -12.23 -15.96 5.34
CA LEU A 203 -11.78 -14.85 6.21
C LEU A 203 -11.84 -15.17 7.73
N PRO A 204 -10.77 -14.87 8.49
CA PRO A 204 -10.64 -15.13 9.93
C PRO A 204 -11.13 -13.99 10.85
N PHE A 205 -12.11 -13.18 10.42
CA PHE A 205 -12.54 -11.99 11.16
C PHE A 205 -13.71 -12.26 12.13
N SER A 206 -13.44 -12.94 13.24
CA SER A 206 -14.45 -13.33 14.25
C SER A 206 -15.19 -12.13 14.83
N ARG A 207 -14.45 -11.06 15.17
CA ARG A 207 -15.00 -9.87 15.86
C ARG A 207 -15.81 -8.97 14.94
N VAL A 208 -15.34 -8.79 13.70
CA VAL A 208 -16.06 -8.02 12.67
C VAL A 208 -17.35 -8.73 12.27
N LYS A 209 -17.33 -10.07 12.13
CA LYS A 209 -18.56 -10.88 11.94
C LYS A 209 -19.53 -10.72 13.10
N GLN A 210 -19.04 -10.71 14.34
CA GLN A 210 -19.89 -10.56 15.52
C GLN A 210 -20.61 -9.20 15.53
N ILE A 211 -19.87 -8.11 15.31
CA ILE A 211 -20.44 -6.75 15.25
C ILE A 211 -21.41 -6.60 14.07
N LEU A 212 -21.11 -7.23 12.93
CA LEU A 212 -22.00 -7.29 11.77
C LEU A 212 -23.29 -8.05 12.06
N LEU A 213 -23.20 -9.24 12.65
CA LEU A 213 -24.35 -10.06 13.02
C LEU A 213 -25.23 -9.35 14.07
N GLU A 214 -24.62 -8.64 15.01
CA GLU A 214 -25.33 -7.84 16.02
C GLU A 214 -26.06 -6.63 15.41
N ARG A 215 -25.49 -5.98 14.39
CA ARG A 215 -26.05 -4.76 13.77
C ARG A 215 -26.97 -5.01 12.59
N CYS A 216 -26.79 -6.11 11.87
CA CYS A 216 -27.50 -6.42 10.63
C CYS A 216 -28.51 -7.57 10.77
N ARG A 217 -28.69 -8.15 11.97
CA ARG A 217 -29.77 -9.11 12.22
C ARG A 217 -31.13 -8.49 11.87
N GLN A 218 -31.72 -8.94 10.77
CA GLN A 218 -33.15 -8.77 10.53
C GLN A 218 -33.91 -9.84 11.30
N ALA A 219 -35.12 -9.51 11.76
CA ALA A 219 -35.92 -10.37 12.62
C ALA A 219 -36.40 -11.68 11.94
N ASP A 220 -36.17 -11.87 10.64
CA ASP A 220 -36.66 -13.03 9.88
C ASP A 220 -35.58 -14.02 9.40
N GLU A 221 -34.29 -13.77 9.66
CA GLU A 221 -33.24 -14.71 9.30
C GLU A 221 -33.25 -15.89 10.28
N THR A 222 -33.90 -16.96 9.86
CA THR A 222 -34.07 -18.23 10.58
C THR A 222 -32.76 -18.70 11.21
N ALA A 223 -32.86 -19.06 12.49
CA ALA A 223 -31.78 -19.52 13.34
C ALA A 223 -30.77 -20.48 12.66
N HIS A 224 -29.49 -20.36 13.03
CA HIS A 224 -28.46 -21.34 12.69
C HIS A 224 -28.92 -22.75 13.05
N PRO A 225 -28.66 -23.77 12.20
CA PRO A 225 -28.86 -25.15 12.61
C PRO A 225 -27.97 -25.43 13.83
N VAL A 226 -28.60 -25.88 14.91
CA VAL A 226 -27.94 -26.37 16.11
C VAL A 226 -27.13 -27.60 15.69
N VAL A 227 -25.83 -27.60 15.97
CA VAL A 227 -25.01 -28.82 16.05
C VAL A 227 -24.85 -29.15 17.52
#